data_AF-A0A2M7ZSW4-F1
#
_entry.id   AF-A0A2M7ZSW4-F1
#
_cell.length_a   1.000
_cell.length_b   1.000
_cell.length_c   1.000
_cell.angle_alpha   90.00
_cell.angle_beta   90.00
_cell.angle_gamma   90.00
#
_symmetry.space_group_name_H-M   'P 1'
#
loop_
_entity.id
_entity.type
_entity.pdbx_description
1 polymer ?
#
loop_
_entity_poly.entity_id
_entity_poly.type
_entity_poly.pdbx_seq_one_letter_code
_entity_poly.pdbx_strand_id
1 'polypeptide(L)'
;MPNLEAEELHYIDSLVRDFSDVQVNQFATLYNAKRKDPQTILLLTLIGFLGVNGVQRFVLDQVGMGILYLLTGGLCFIGTIVDLVNHKKLTFEFNQKVARQVASMVNSMVPRV
;
A
#
# COMPACT_ATOMS: atom_id res chain seq x y z
N MET A 1 -12.46 -3.10 -7.97
CA MET A 1 -11.00 -3.17 -7.74
C MET A 1 -10.70 -4.50 -7.04
N PRO A 2 -9.81 -5.36 -7.58
CA PRO A 2 -9.55 -6.66 -6.98
C PRO A 2 -8.77 -6.54 -5.66
N ASN A 3 -9.04 -7.45 -4.71
CA ASN A 3 -8.34 -7.58 -3.41
C ASN A 3 -8.29 -6.29 -2.56
N LEU A 4 -9.40 -5.56 -2.46
CA LEU A 4 -9.51 -4.48 -1.47
C LEU A 4 -9.92 -5.07 -0.12
N GLU A 5 -9.20 -4.69 0.92
CA GLU A 5 -9.59 -4.97 2.30
C GLU A 5 -10.75 -4.05 2.72
N ALA A 6 -11.58 -4.50 3.66
CA ALA A 6 -12.75 -3.74 4.12
C ALA A 6 -12.37 -2.34 4.67
N GLU A 7 -11.25 -2.25 5.39
CA GLU A 7 -10.71 -0.99 5.90
C GLU A 7 -10.28 -0.04 4.77
N GLU A 8 -9.74 -0.59 3.68
CA GLU A 8 -9.35 0.17 2.49
C GLU A 8 -10.57 0.72 1.75
N LEU A 9 -11.63 -0.08 1.62
CA LEU A 9 -12.90 0.35 1.02
C LEU A 9 -13.51 1.50 1.81
N HIS A 10 -13.65 1.35 3.12
CA HIS A 10 -14.23 2.39 3.96
C HIS A 10 -13.42 3.68 3.90
N TYR A 11 -12.09 3.58 3.89
CA TYR A 11 -11.21 4.73 3.74
C TYR A 11 -11.39 5.44 2.41
N ILE A 12 -11.41 4.71 1.29
CA ILE A 12 -11.58 5.28 -0.05
C ILE A 12 -12.96 5.95 -0.17
N ASP A 13 -14.02 5.29 0.29
CA ASP A 13 -15.39 5.83 0.25
C ASP A 13 -15.47 7.19 0.97
N SER A 14 -14.85 7.30 2.15
CA SER A 14 -14.77 8.57 2.88
C SER A 14 -14.00 9.66 2.13
N LEU A 15 -13.01 9.28 1.30
CA LEU A 15 -12.14 10.19 0.58
C LEU A 15 -12.75 10.71 -0.72
N VAL A 16 -13.54 9.87 -1.40
CA VAL A 16 -14.18 10.22 -2.69
C VAL A 16 -15.65 10.60 -2.54
N ARG A 17 -16.17 10.70 -1.31
CA ARG A 17 -17.59 10.98 -1.03
C ARG A 17 -18.15 12.20 -1.78
N ASP A 18 -17.33 13.24 -1.93
CA ASP A 18 -17.72 14.51 -2.57
C ASP A 18 -17.24 14.60 -4.03
N PHE A 19 -16.80 13.48 -4.64
CA PHE A 19 -16.35 13.44 -6.03
C PHE A 19 -17.54 13.22 -6.98
N SER A 20 -17.49 13.87 -8.14
CA SER A 20 -18.37 13.53 -9.27
C SER A 20 -18.03 12.16 -9.85
N ASP A 21 -18.96 11.55 -10.60
CA ASP A 21 -18.73 10.25 -11.27
C ASP A 21 -17.46 10.25 -12.14
N VAL A 22 -17.17 11.38 -12.81
CA VAL A 22 -15.96 11.55 -13.62
C VAL A 22 -14.71 11.48 -12.75
N GLN A 23 -14.70 12.19 -11.62
CA GLN A 23 -13.61 12.18 -10.65
C GLN A 23 -13.43 10.81 -10.00
N VAL A 24 -14.52 10.10 -9.69
CA VAL A 24 -14.48 8.73 -9.14
C VAL A 24 -13.83 7.77 -10.13
N ASN A 25 -14.22 7.82 -11.41
CA ASN A 25 -13.63 6.97 -12.44
C ASN A 25 -12.14 7.25 -12.63
N GLN A 26 -11.73 8.52 -12.71
CA GLN A 26 -10.32 8.89 -12.83
C GLN A 26 -9.51 8.51 -11.59
N PHE A 27 -10.05 8.75 -10.40
CA PHE A 27 -9.46 8.31 -9.14
C PHE A 27 -9.24 6.80 -9.17
N ALA A 28 -10.25 6.03 -9.57
CA ALA A 28 -10.16 4.58 -9.63
C ALA A 28 -9.05 4.13 -10.58
N THR A 29 -8.94 4.70 -11.77
CA THR A 29 -7.86 4.37 -12.73
C THR A 29 -6.48 4.65 -12.16
N LEU A 30 -6.26 5.86 -11.64
CA LEU A 30 -4.95 6.28 -11.12
C LEU A 30 -4.57 5.54 -9.83
N TYR A 31 -5.55 5.27 -8.97
CA TYR A 31 -5.36 4.56 -7.72
C TYR A 31 -4.98 3.10 -7.97
N ASN A 32 -5.69 2.39 -8.84
CA ASN A 32 -5.36 0.99 -9.18
C ASN A 32 -3.96 0.85 -9.76
N ALA A 33 -3.46 1.85 -10.49
CA ALA A 33 -2.12 1.82 -11.08
C ALA A 33 -0.98 1.92 -10.04
N LYS A 34 -1.25 2.48 -8.86
CA LYS A 34 -0.22 2.77 -7.83
C LYS A 34 -0.38 1.97 -6.55
N ARG A 35 -1.60 1.54 -6.21
CA ARG A 35 -1.87 0.75 -5.00
C ARG A 35 -1.04 -0.54 -5.01
N LYS A 36 -0.69 -1.02 -3.82
CA LYS A 36 -0.10 -2.35 -3.63
C LYS A 36 -1.18 -3.32 -3.21
N ASP A 37 -1.11 -4.51 -3.79
CA ASP A 37 -1.98 -5.61 -3.45
C ASP A 37 -1.44 -6.34 -2.21
N PRO A 38 -2.24 -6.54 -1.13
CA PRO A 38 -1.78 -7.19 0.09
C PRO A 38 -1.25 -8.62 -0.14
N GLN A 39 -1.80 -9.35 -1.11
CA GLN A 39 -1.33 -10.71 -1.42
C GLN A 39 0.09 -10.68 -2.02
N THR A 40 0.38 -9.70 -2.87
CA THR A 40 1.73 -9.48 -3.40
C THR A 40 2.73 -9.18 -2.27
N ILE A 41 2.35 -8.34 -1.30
CA ILE A 41 3.20 -8.03 -0.13
C ILE A 41 3.42 -9.26 0.76
N LEU A 42 2.38 -10.09 0.94
CA LEU A 42 2.49 -11.36 1.65
C LEU A 42 3.50 -12.28 0.96
N LEU A 43 3.41 -12.44 -0.37
CA LEU A 43 4.32 -13.28 -1.14
C LEU A 43 5.77 -12.80 -1.02
N LEU A 44 6.01 -11.49 -1.12
CA LEU A 44 7.34 -10.93 -0.91
C LEU A 44 7.87 -11.16 0.51
N THR A 45 7.00 -11.07 1.52
CA THR A 45 7.34 -11.38 2.90
C THR A 45 7.75 -12.85 3.07
N LEU A 46 7.04 -13.77 2.39
CA LEU A 46 7.35 -15.20 2.41
C LEU A 46 8.69 -15.51 1.73
N ILE A 47 9.01 -14.83 0.62
CA ILE A 47 10.32 -14.94 -0.05
C ILE A 47 11.46 -14.50 0.88
N GLY A 48 11.19 -13.57 1.81
CA GLY A 48 12.13 -13.17 2.84
C GLY A 48 12.73 -14.34 3.63
N PHE A 49 11.95 -15.38 3.89
CA PHE A 49 12.42 -16.58 4.60
C PHE A 49 13.44 -17.42 3.81
N LEU A 50 13.62 -17.19 2.50
CA LEU A 50 14.63 -17.83 1.67
C LEU A 50 16.01 -17.14 1.72
N GLY A 51 16.17 -16.15 2.62
CA GLY A 51 17.44 -15.45 2.86
C GLY A 51 17.49 -14.03 2.29
N VAL A 52 16.45 -13.58 1.58
CA VAL A 52 16.34 -12.22 1.03
C VAL A 52 15.37 -11.37 1.85
N ASN A 53 15.72 -11.11 3.11
CA ASN A 53 14.86 -10.40 4.05
C ASN A 53 14.71 -8.90 3.71
N GLY A 54 13.52 -8.35 3.92
CA GLY A 54 13.26 -6.91 3.91
C GLY A 54 12.84 -6.31 2.55
N VAL A 55 12.75 -7.11 1.47
CA VAL A 55 12.33 -6.64 0.14
C VAL A 55 10.93 -5.99 0.18
N GLN A 56 10.01 -6.58 0.94
CA GLN A 56 8.66 -6.04 1.12
C GLN A 56 8.67 -4.62 1.70
N ARG A 57 9.64 -4.27 2.55
CA ARG A 57 9.77 -2.93 3.14
C ARG A 57 10.21 -1.90 2.10
N PHE A 58 11.08 -2.28 1.16
CA PHE A 58 11.44 -1.42 0.03
C PHE A 58 10.26 -1.20 -0.92
N VAL A 59 9.44 -2.23 -1.17
CA VAL A 59 8.24 -2.11 -2.02
C VAL A 59 7.18 -1.18 -1.42
N LEU A 60 7.18 -1.01 -0.10
CA LEU A 60 6.29 -0.10 0.64
C LEU A 60 6.92 1.27 0.93
N ASP A 61 8.00 1.65 0.23
CA ASP A 61 8.76 2.89 0.42
C ASP A 61 9.29 3.09 1.86
N GLN A 62 9.41 2.02 2.64
CA GLN A 62 9.98 2.04 3.99
C GLN A 62 11.48 1.73 3.93
N VAL A 63 12.22 2.54 3.17
CA VAL A 63 13.65 2.33 2.85
C VAL A 63 14.51 2.16 4.11
N GLY A 64 14.28 2.98 5.14
CA GLY A 64 15.01 2.86 6.42
C GLY A 64 14.81 1.51 7.10
N MET A 65 13.57 0.98 7.11
CA MET A 65 13.29 -0.36 7.64
C MET A 65 13.88 -1.46 6.77
N GLY A 66 13.85 -1.29 5.45
CA GLY A 66 14.50 -2.21 4.52
C GLY A 66 16.01 -2.31 4.76
N ILE A 67 16.70 -1.19 4.91
CA ILE A 67 18.14 -1.15 5.23
C ILE A 67 18.40 -1.81 6.58
N LEU A 68 17.58 -1.52 7.60
CA LEU A 68 17.69 -2.17 8.91
C LEU A 68 17.61 -3.69 8.77
N TYR A 69 16.66 -4.22 7.99
CA TYR A 69 16.51 -5.66 7.75
C TYR A 69 17.73 -6.22 7.00
N LEU A 70 18.27 -5.53 6.01
CA LEU A 70 19.47 -6.00 5.29
C LEU A 70 20.69 -6.08 6.20
N LEU A 71 20.94 -5.06 7.03
CA LEU A 71 22.10 -5.00 7.91
C LEU A 71 22.02 -5.97 9.11
N THR A 72 20.82 -6.41 9.45
CA THR A 72 20.56 -7.29 10.61
C THR A 72 20.13 -8.70 10.21
N GLY A 73 20.05 -9.00 8.90
CA GLY A 73 19.51 -10.27 8.39
C GLY A 73 18.02 -10.47 8.69
N GLY A 74 17.24 -9.39 8.79
CA GLY A 74 15.81 -9.38 9.15
C GLY A 74 15.57 -9.45 10.66
N LEU A 75 16.60 -9.21 11.48
CA LEU A 75 16.68 -9.45 12.94
C LEU A 75 16.22 -10.88 13.32
N CYS A 76 17.00 -11.89 12.91
CA CYS A 76 16.78 -13.32 13.21
C CYS A 76 15.37 -13.84 12.86
N PHE A 77 14.83 -13.48 11.71
CA PHE A 77 13.46 -13.83 11.24
C PHE A 77 12.30 -13.25 12.05
N ILE A 78 12.53 -12.68 13.23
CA ILE A 78 11.47 -12.05 14.05
C ILE A 78 10.83 -10.90 13.26
N GLY A 79 11.65 -10.07 12.61
CA GLY A 79 11.14 -8.99 11.77
C GLY A 79 10.26 -9.51 10.62
N THR A 80 10.63 -10.62 9.99
CA THR A 80 9.86 -11.23 8.90
C THR A 80 8.55 -11.83 9.41
N ILE A 81 8.51 -12.42 10.61
CA ILE A 81 7.29 -12.91 11.25
C ILE A 81 6.35 -11.75 11.61
N VAL A 82 6.88 -10.67 12.18
CA VAL A 82 6.09 -9.46 12.48
C VAL A 82 5.49 -8.88 11.20
N ASP A 83 6.25 -8.86 10.10
CA ASP A 83 5.76 -8.42 8.79
C ASP A 83 4.69 -9.35 8.25
N LEU A 84 4.84 -10.67 8.43
CA LEU A 84 3.86 -11.66 8.00
C LEU A 84 2.50 -11.42 8.67
N VAL A 85 2.49 -11.16 9.98
CA VAL A 85 1.25 -10.88 10.72
C VAL A 85 0.68 -9.52 10.34
N ASN A 86 1.53 -8.52 10.09
CA ASN A 86 1.11 -7.14 9.84
C ASN A 86 1.03 -6.74 8.36
N HIS A 87 1.24 -7.64 7.41
CA HIS A 87 1.35 -7.32 5.98
C HIS A 87 0.15 -6.53 5.44
N LYS A 88 -1.07 -6.87 5.88
CA LYS A 88 -2.30 -6.13 5.50
C LYS A 88 -2.26 -4.69 5.98
N LYS A 89 -1.92 -4.48 7.26
CA LYS A 89 -1.80 -3.14 7.85
C LYS A 89 -0.72 -2.32 7.17
N LEU A 90 0.44 -2.91 6.93
CA LEU A 90 1.55 -2.26 6.22
C LEU A 90 1.15 -1.85 4.80
N THR A 91 0.44 -2.73 4.10
CA THR A 91 -0.09 -2.44 2.76
C THR A 91 -1.14 -1.33 2.80
N PHE A 92 -2.04 -1.35 3.79
CA PHE A 92 -3.05 -0.33 3.96
C PHE A 92 -2.45 1.04 4.27
N GLU A 93 -1.45 1.13 5.15
CA GLU A 93 -0.74 2.38 5.46
C GLU A 93 -0.07 2.99 4.22
N PHE A 94 0.50 2.15 3.34
CA PHE A 94 1.03 2.60 2.06
C PHE A 94 -0.09 3.09 1.12
N ASN A 95 -1.14 2.28 0.95
CA ASN A 95 -2.27 2.57 0.09
C ASN A 95 -3.04 3.83 0.50
N GLN A 96 -3.14 4.14 1.80
CA GLN A 96 -3.70 5.40 2.29
C GLN A 96 -2.93 6.61 1.78
N LYS A 97 -1.59 6.55 1.76
CA LYS A 97 -0.77 7.65 1.22
C LYS A 97 -1.01 7.83 -0.27
N VAL A 98 -1.06 6.72 -1.01
CA VAL A 98 -1.37 6.72 -2.46
C VAL A 98 -2.77 7.30 -2.71
N ALA A 99 -3.79 6.87 -1.96
CA ALA A 99 -5.15 7.36 -2.10
C ALA A 99 -5.23 8.88 -1.88
N ARG A 100 -4.60 9.42 -0.82
CA ARG A 100 -4.57 10.88 -0.57
C ARG A 100 -3.90 11.64 -1.71
N GLN A 101 -2.76 11.14 -2.20
CA GLN A 101 -2.04 11.75 -3.31
C GLN A 101 -2.90 11.76 -4.59
N VAL A 102 -3.49 10.63 -4.94
CA VAL A 102 -4.35 10.51 -6.13
C VAL A 102 -5.60 11.38 -6.00
N ALA A 103 -6.24 11.41 -4.83
CA ALA A 103 -7.39 12.28 -4.58
C ALA A 103 -7.02 13.77 -4.73
N SER A 104 -5.86 14.20 -4.24
CA SER A 104 -5.36 15.56 -4.43
C SER A 104 -5.08 15.86 -5.91
N MET A 105 -4.50 14.92 -6.66
CA MET A 105 -4.26 15.07 -8.09
C MET A 105 -5.56 15.23 -8.87
N VAL A 106 -6.55 14.36 -8.63
CA VAL A 106 -7.86 14.41 -9.30
C VAL A 106 -8.59 15.72 -9.00
N ASN A 107 -8.59 16.19 -7.74
CA ASN A 107 -9.15 17.51 -7.39
C ASN A 107 -8.49 18.66 -8.14
N SER A 108 -7.18 18.56 -8.44
CA SER A 108 -6.47 19.61 -9.20
C SER A 108 -6.69 19.53 -10.72
N MET A 109 -7.00 18.35 -11.26
CA MET A 109 -7.14 18.11 -12.69
C MET A 109 -8.57 18.31 -13.20
N VAL A 110 -9.58 18.05 -12.36
CA VAL A 110 -11.00 18.13 -12.73
C VAL A 110 -11.73 19.13 -11.84
N PRO A 111 -12.25 20.24 -12.39
CA PRO A 111 -13.06 21.20 -11.65
C PRO A 111 -14.30 20.52 -11.06
N ARG A 112 -14.68 20.92 -9.84
CA ARG A 112 -15.97 20.50 -9.27
C ARG A 112 -17.07 21.18 -10.07
N VAL A 113 -18.00 20.38 -10.60
CA VAL A 113 -19.21 20.85 -11.29
C VAL A 113 -20.28 21.15 -10.26
#